data_AF-A0A833TWG5-F1
#
_entry.id   AF-A0A833TWG5-F1
#
_cell.length_a   1.000
_cell.length_b   1.000
_cell.length_c   1.000
_cell.angle_alpha   90.00
_cell.angle_beta   90.00
_cell.angle_gamma   90.00
#
_symmetry.space_group_name_H-M   'P 1'
#
loop_
_entity.id
_entity.type
_entity.pdbx_description
1 polymer ?
#
loop_
_entity_poly.entity_id
_entity_poly.type
_entity_poly.pdbx_seq_one_letter_code
_entity_poly.pdbx_strand_id
1 'polypeptide(L)'
;RPLKVISIILLIPQQGNIAGCPREPWHDLHSKIDGPAAYDVLINFEDRWLKASKPHGIKKLKMSYDDSLLRLERIPDIVGLSDAPCTSENDPETWHVQIFRSIDSNSVRGFPKDPKDATSLNLMCGKNVLIDMSIHTAYVKAIRAAQHFIYIENQYFIGSSYNWISNKDVGANNLIPMEIALKIANKIRANERFAAYIVIPMWPEGVPTGSATQRILFWQVGSN
;
A
#
# COMPACT_ATOMS: atom_id res chain seq x y z
N ARG A 1 15.03 -4.60 -15.59
CA ARG A 1 13.72 -5.27 -15.42
C ARG A 1 12.68 -4.20 -15.10
N PRO A 2 11.40 -4.35 -15.52
CA PRO A 2 10.36 -3.40 -15.14
C PRO A 2 10.14 -3.44 -13.62
N LEU A 3 10.04 -2.27 -12.99
CA LEU A 3 9.67 -2.14 -11.59
C LEU A 3 8.19 -2.55 -11.46
N LYS A 4 7.90 -3.57 -10.66
CA LYS A 4 6.54 -3.96 -10.30
C LYS A 4 6.22 -3.45 -8.90
N VAL A 5 5.25 -2.55 -8.79
CA VAL A 5 4.68 -2.14 -7.50
C VAL A 5 3.40 -2.93 -7.32
N ILE A 6 3.37 -3.81 -6.32
CA ILE A 6 2.19 -4.64 -6.00
C ILE A 6 1.62 -4.10 -4.69
N SER A 7 0.36 -3.64 -4.72
CA SER A 7 -0.41 -3.29 -3.53
C SER A 7 -1.41 -4.41 -3.27
N ILE A 8 -1.34 -5.05 -2.11
CA ILE A 8 -2.27 -6.11 -1.70
C ILE A 8 -3.39 -5.48 -0.86
N ILE A 9 -4.64 -5.64 -1.29
CA ILE A 9 -5.83 -5.24 -0.52
C ILE A 9 -6.60 -6.52 -0.18
N LEU A 10 -6.82 -6.79 1.11
CA LEU A 10 -7.66 -7.90 1.55
C LEU A 10 -9.10 -7.39 1.73
N LEU A 11 -10.06 -7.98 1.03
CA LEU A 11 -11.49 -7.71 1.20
C LEU A 11 -12.23 -8.98 1.63
N ILE A 12 -13.26 -8.80 2.46
CA ILE A 12 -14.09 -9.87 3.01
C ILE A 12 -15.39 -9.93 2.17
N PRO A 13 -15.74 -11.07 1.57
CA PRO A 13 -16.95 -11.18 0.76
C PRO A 13 -18.23 -11.07 1.61
N GLN A 14 -19.24 -10.36 1.12
CA GLN A 14 -20.57 -10.31 1.74
C GLN A 14 -21.40 -11.58 1.46
N GLN A 15 -22.13 -12.04 2.47
CA GLN A 15 -23.02 -13.20 2.41
C GLN A 15 -24.48 -12.79 2.16
N GLY A 16 -25.08 -13.32 1.10
CA GLY A 16 -26.52 -13.27 0.81
C GLY A 16 -26.98 -14.56 0.10
N ASN A 17 -28.28 -14.79 -0.03
CA ASN A 17 -28.80 -15.96 -0.77
C ASN A 17 -28.84 -15.66 -2.27
N ILE A 18 -27.96 -16.28 -3.04
CA ILE A 18 -27.58 -15.89 -4.42
C ILE A 18 -28.04 -16.92 -5.47
N ALA A 19 -28.94 -17.85 -5.11
CA ALA A 19 -29.36 -18.93 -6.00
C ALA A 19 -29.95 -18.38 -7.32
N GLY A 20 -29.22 -18.58 -8.43
CA GLY A 20 -29.63 -18.17 -9.78
C GLY A 20 -29.14 -16.79 -10.26
N CYS A 21 -28.51 -15.98 -9.40
CA CYS A 21 -27.91 -14.71 -9.81
C CYS A 21 -26.48 -14.89 -10.34
N PRO A 22 -26.01 -14.05 -11.29
CA PRO A 22 -24.62 -14.08 -11.71
C PRO A 22 -23.70 -13.77 -10.52
N ARG A 23 -22.68 -14.62 -10.30
CA ARG A 23 -21.62 -14.31 -9.33
C ARG A 23 -20.86 -13.06 -9.79
N GLU A 24 -20.37 -12.28 -8.84
CA GLU A 24 -19.34 -11.27 -9.11
C GLU A 24 -17.97 -11.97 -9.18
N PRO A 25 -17.30 -12.01 -10.35
CA PRO A 25 -15.98 -12.59 -10.44
C PRO A 25 -14.95 -11.75 -9.70
N TRP A 26 -14.06 -12.42 -8.95
CA TRP A 26 -12.97 -11.76 -8.24
C TRP A 26 -11.70 -11.79 -9.09
N HIS A 27 -11.32 -10.64 -9.64
CA HIS A 27 -10.04 -10.45 -10.34
C HIS A 27 -9.11 -9.66 -9.43
N ASP A 28 -7.98 -10.27 -9.03
CA ASP A 28 -7.08 -9.74 -8.02
C ASP A 28 -5.64 -10.21 -8.27
N LEU A 29 -4.69 -9.49 -7.68
CA LEU A 29 -3.26 -9.72 -7.82
C LEU A 29 -2.65 -9.96 -6.44
N HIS A 30 -1.89 -11.06 -6.30
CA HIS A 30 -1.15 -11.37 -5.10
C HIS A 30 0.29 -11.76 -5.42
N SER A 31 1.18 -11.64 -4.44
CA SER A 31 2.55 -12.10 -4.55
C SER A 31 2.96 -12.92 -3.34
N LYS A 32 3.88 -13.86 -3.56
CA LYS A 32 4.62 -14.54 -2.50
C LYS A 32 6.03 -13.95 -2.46
N ILE A 33 6.52 -13.65 -1.26
CA ILE A 33 7.86 -13.10 -1.06
C ILE A 33 8.68 -14.14 -0.29
N ASP A 34 9.77 -14.59 -0.89
CA ASP A 34 10.78 -15.43 -0.25
C ASP A 34 12.05 -14.58 0.02
N GLY A 35 12.87 -14.98 0.99
CA GLY A 35 14.12 -14.31 1.33
C GLY A 35 13.98 -13.15 2.32
N PRO A 36 15.00 -12.27 2.45
CA PRO A 36 15.07 -11.26 3.52
C PRO A 36 13.86 -10.32 3.60
N ALA A 37 13.27 -9.94 2.46
CA ALA A 37 12.10 -9.05 2.42
C ALA A 37 10.84 -9.66 3.07
N ALA A 38 10.78 -10.98 3.28
CA ALA A 38 9.68 -11.59 4.03
C ALA A 38 9.70 -11.18 5.51
N TYR A 39 10.89 -10.94 6.09
CA TYR A 39 11.02 -10.48 7.48
C TYR A 39 10.57 -9.03 7.65
N ASP A 40 10.68 -8.19 6.62
CA ASP A 40 10.13 -6.83 6.66
C ASP A 40 8.58 -6.86 6.80
N VAL A 41 7.92 -7.84 6.14
CA VAL A 41 6.48 -8.07 6.29
C VAL A 41 6.13 -8.57 7.69
N LEU A 42 6.95 -9.50 8.23
CA LEU A 42 6.80 -10.00 9.59
C LEU A 42 6.96 -8.88 10.63
N ILE A 43 8.02 -8.07 10.54
CA ILE A 43 8.27 -6.94 11.45
C ILE A 43 7.08 -5.98 11.43
N ASN A 44 6.53 -5.68 10.24
CA ASN A 44 5.33 -4.87 10.13
C ASN A 44 4.11 -5.51 10.84
N PHE A 45 3.95 -6.84 10.78
CA PHE A 45 2.91 -7.54 11.54
C PHE A 45 3.14 -7.44 13.05
N GLU A 46 4.35 -7.75 13.52
CA GLU A 46 4.70 -7.73 14.95
C GLU A 46 4.53 -6.34 15.57
N ASP A 47 5.03 -5.29 14.92
CA ASP A 47 4.91 -3.92 15.40
C ASP A 47 3.45 -3.46 15.52
N ARG A 48 2.60 -3.89 14.58
CA ARG A 48 1.16 -3.60 14.62
C ARG A 48 0.45 -4.41 15.70
N TRP A 49 0.78 -5.71 15.81
CA TRP A 49 0.23 -6.57 16.85
C TRP A 49 0.54 -5.99 18.22
N LEU A 50 1.81 -5.69 18.50
CA LEU A 50 2.27 -5.11 19.76
C LEU A 50 1.69 -3.72 20.05
N LYS A 51 1.23 -2.99 19.03
CA LYS A 51 0.50 -1.73 19.22
C LYS A 51 -0.96 -1.99 19.58
N ALA A 52 -1.63 -2.92 18.90
CA ALA A 52 -3.04 -3.23 19.07
C ALA A 52 -3.33 -4.07 20.32
N SER A 53 -2.42 -4.97 20.69
CA SER A 53 -2.57 -5.91 21.81
C SER A 53 -2.26 -5.29 23.18
N LYS A 54 -1.88 -3.99 23.22
CA LYS A 54 -1.52 -3.31 24.47
C LYS A 54 -2.62 -3.48 25.52
N PRO A 55 -2.31 -4.06 26.69
CA PRO A 55 -3.29 -4.22 27.76
C PRO A 55 -3.78 -2.85 28.26
N HIS A 56 -5.10 -2.70 28.38
CA HIS A 56 -5.72 -1.51 28.96
C HIS A 56 -6.19 -1.82 30.40
N GLY A 57 -6.09 -0.83 31.29
CA GLY A 57 -6.58 -0.93 32.67
C GLY A 57 -5.87 -1.97 33.53
N ILE A 58 -6.64 -2.70 34.36
CA ILE A 58 -6.16 -3.63 35.40
C ILE A 58 -5.34 -4.80 34.80
N LYS A 59 -5.51 -5.11 33.51
CA LYS A 59 -4.72 -6.14 32.81
C LYS A 59 -3.22 -5.79 32.70
N LYS A 60 -2.86 -4.50 32.82
CA LYS A 60 -1.45 -4.05 32.82
C LYS A 60 -0.66 -4.50 34.07
N LEU A 61 -1.34 -4.73 35.19
CA LEU A 61 -0.71 -5.15 36.46
C LEU A 61 -0.54 -6.68 36.59
N LYS A 62 -1.17 -7.49 35.71
CA LYS A 62 -1.23 -8.97 35.84
C LYS A 62 -0.39 -9.74 34.83
N MET A 63 0.25 -9.09 33.85
CA MET A 63 0.98 -9.81 32.80
C MET A 63 2.46 -9.93 33.18
N SER A 64 2.90 -11.13 33.56
CA SER A 64 4.34 -11.42 33.78
C SER A 64 5.04 -12.02 32.55
N TYR A 65 4.30 -12.53 31.55
CA TYR A 65 4.85 -13.02 30.28
C TYR A 65 3.86 -12.77 29.14
N ASP A 66 4.32 -12.11 28.07
CA ASP A 66 3.57 -11.95 26.81
C ASP A 66 3.98 -13.09 25.87
N ASP A 67 3.17 -14.15 25.85
CA ASP A 67 3.34 -15.34 25.01
C ASP A 67 2.45 -15.28 23.75
N SER A 68 1.94 -14.09 23.41
CA SER A 68 1.01 -13.92 22.28
C SER A 68 1.69 -13.86 20.91
N LEU A 69 3.00 -13.61 20.89
CA LEU A 69 3.83 -13.66 19.69
C LEU A 69 4.98 -14.65 19.89
N LEU A 70 5.06 -15.62 18.98
CA LEU A 70 6.19 -16.51 18.91
C LEU A 70 7.43 -15.72 18.50
N ARG A 71 8.50 -15.85 19.28
CA ARG A 71 9.80 -15.26 18.94
C ARG A 71 10.56 -16.23 18.06
N LEU A 72 10.79 -15.85 16.80
CA LEU A 72 11.48 -16.71 15.84
C LEU A 72 12.89 -17.09 16.31
N GLU A 73 13.57 -16.21 17.06
CA GLU A 73 14.91 -16.53 17.61
C GLU A 73 14.89 -17.71 18.59
N ARG A 74 13.71 -18.07 19.12
CA ARG A 74 13.52 -19.19 20.05
C ARG A 74 13.13 -20.49 19.35
N ILE A 75 12.99 -20.49 18.03
CA ILE A 75 12.58 -21.67 17.24
C ILE A 75 13.79 -22.07 16.37
N PRO A 76 14.56 -23.11 16.78
CA PRO A 76 15.81 -23.48 16.11
C PRO A 76 15.66 -23.85 14.63
N ASP A 77 14.49 -24.37 14.26
CA ASP A 77 14.21 -24.85 12.90
C ASP A 77 13.81 -23.74 11.92
N ILE A 78 13.61 -22.51 12.41
CA ILE A 78 13.29 -21.36 11.56
C ILE A 78 14.59 -20.63 11.24
N VAL A 79 14.91 -20.57 9.95
CA VAL A 79 16.04 -19.80 9.42
C VAL A 79 15.91 -18.36 9.91
N GLY A 80 16.96 -17.81 10.51
CA GLY A 80 16.99 -16.40 10.91
C GLY A 80 17.29 -15.48 9.72
N LEU A 81 17.07 -14.17 9.89
CA LEU A 81 17.40 -13.17 8.87
C LEU A 81 18.87 -13.25 8.42
N SER A 82 19.77 -13.59 9.34
CA SER A 82 21.21 -13.76 9.09
C SER A 82 21.56 -14.97 8.23
N ASP A 83 20.69 -15.99 8.22
CA ASP A 83 20.90 -17.27 7.53
C ASP A 83 19.99 -17.40 6.29
N ALA A 84 19.18 -16.37 6.00
CA ALA A 84 18.30 -16.37 4.85
C ALA A 84 19.13 -16.48 3.56
N PRO A 85 18.88 -17.50 2.71
CA PRO A 85 19.69 -17.74 1.53
C PRO A 85 19.62 -16.56 0.57
N CYS A 86 20.75 -15.88 0.37
CA CYS A 86 20.93 -14.97 -0.75
C CYS A 86 21.26 -15.83 -1.97
N THR A 87 20.38 -15.86 -2.97
CA THR A 87 20.70 -16.48 -4.27
C THR A 87 21.90 -15.76 -4.87
N SER A 88 22.71 -16.47 -5.66
CA SER A 88 23.86 -15.87 -6.34
C SER A 88 23.43 -14.61 -7.10
N GLU A 89 24.15 -13.49 -6.96
CA GLU A 89 23.84 -12.25 -7.69
C GLU A 89 23.81 -12.44 -9.22
N ASN A 90 24.44 -13.50 -9.73
CA ASN A 90 24.47 -13.86 -11.14
C ASN A 90 23.25 -14.68 -11.60
N ASP A 91 22.35 -15.08 -10.69
CA ASP A 91 21.15 -15.83 -11.04
C ASP A 91 20.11 -14.89 -11.69
N PRO A 92 19.74 -15.12 -12.97
CA PRO A 92 18.73 -14.34 -13.65
C PRO A 92 17.32 -14.48 -13.05
N GLU A 93 17.07 -15.37 -12.10
CA GLU A 93 15.78 -15.43 -11.39
C GLU A 93 15.79 -14.66 -10.06
N THR A 94 16.91 -14.02 -9.68
CA THR A 94 17.01 -13.18 -8.47
C THR A 94 16.21 -11.88 -8.60
N TRP A 95 15.57 -11.47 -7.50
CA TRP A 95 14.82 -10.21 -7.38
C TRP A 95 15.35 -9.36 -6.23
N HIS A 96 15.50 -8.05 -6.48
CA HIS A 96 15.61 -7.06 -5.41
C HIS A 96 14.20 -6.61 -5.01
N VAL A 97 13.85 -6.82 -3.74
CA VAL A 97 12.53 -6.52 -3.20
C VAL A 97 12.67 -5.49 -2.09
N GLN A 98 11.79 -4.50 -2.08
CA GLN A 98 11.66 -3.53 -1.01
C GLN A 98 10.19 -3.45 -0.59
N ILE A 99 9.95 -3.56 0.72
CA ILE A 99 8.60 -3.43 1.28
C ILE A 99 8.27 -1.95 1.52
N PHE A 100 7.05 -1.56 1.15
CA PHE A 100 6.50 -0.24 1.38
C PHE A 100 5.19 -0.35 2.14
N ARG A 101 4.82 0.69 2.88
CA ARG A 101 3.57 0.75 3.64
C ARG A 101 2.95 2.15 3.67
N SER A 102 1.70 2.17 4.14
CA SER A 102 0.96 3.37 4.53
C SER A 102 0.48 3.16 5.95
N ILE A 103 1.16 3.75 6.94
CA ILE A 103 0.86 3.52 8.35
C ILE A 103 1.23 4.74 9.20
N ASP A 104 0.57 4.91 10.33
CA ASP A 104 0.82 6.03 11.25
C ASP A 104 1.29 5.56 12.64
N SER A 105 1.79 6.50 13.45
CA SER A 105 2.27 6.23 14.82
C SER A 105 1.18 5.72 15.77
N ASN A 106 -0.10 5.79 15.38
CA ASN A 106 -1.22 5.25 16.16
C ASN A 106 -1.46 3.77 15.86
N SER A 107 -1.00 3.29 14.71
CA SER A 107 -1.23 1.94 14.21
C SER A 107 -0.02 1.02 14.40
N VAL A 108 1.15 1.57 14.72
CA VAL A 108 2.41 0.83 14.79
C VAL A 108 3.21 1.15 16.06
N ARG A 109 3.98 0.17 16.54
CA ARG A 109 5.04 0.37 17.53
C ARG A 109 6.34 0.74 16.80
N GLY A 110 7.33 1.28 17.51
CA GLY A 110 8.68 1.49 16.96
C GLY A 110 8.92 2.83 16.27
N PHE A 111 7.88 3.60 15.93
CA PHE A 111 8.07 4.99 15.47
C PHE A 111 8.76 5.84 16.56
N PRO A 112 9.66 6.76 16.16
CA PRO A 112 10.40 7.58 17.09
C PRO A 112 9.43 8.47 17.88
N LYS A 113 9.82 8.78 19.12
CA LYS A 113 9.03 9.68 19.98
C LYS A 113 9.32 11.14 19.69
N ASP A 114 10.56 11.46 19.33
CA ASP A 114 10.95 12.80 18.93
C ASP A 114 10.68 12.99 17.42
N PRO A 115 9.83 13.94 17.01
CA PRO A 115 9.59 14.23 15.60
C PRO A 115 10.86 14.61 14.81
N LYS A 116 11.94 15.06 15.48
CA LYS A 116 13.22 15.35 14.83
C LYS A 116 13.84 14.12 14.19
N ASP A 117 13.62 12.95 14.77
CA ASP A 117 14.13 11.67 14.29
C ASP A 117 13.25 11.07 13.18
N ALA A 118 12.09 11.67 12.89
CA ALA A 118 11.17 11.17 11.86
C ALA A 118 11.77 11.25 10.45
N THR A 119 12.47 12.35 10.15
CA THR A 119 13.01 12.61 8.80
C THR A 119 14.10 11.62 8.41
N SER A 120 14.95 11.20 9.36
CA SER A 120 16.01 10.20 9.09
C SER A 120 15.44 8.82 8.77
N LEU A 121 14.20 8.55 9.18
CA LEU A 121 13.45 7.33 8.89
C LEU A 121 12.47 7.49 7.72
N ASN A 122 12.55 8.59 6.96
CA ASN A 122 11.62 8.94 5.88
C ASN A 122 10.14 9.02 6.30
N LEU A 123 9.88 9.35 7.58
CA LEU A 123 8.53 9.57 8.10
C LEU A 123 8.16 11.05 7.97
N MET A 124 6.90 11.31 7.63
CA MET A 124 6.34 12.66 7.60
C MET A 124 5.58 12.95 8.90
N CYS A 125 5.55 14.21 9.31
CA CYS A 125 4.72 14.65 10.43
C CYS A 125 3.45 15.33 9.90
N GLY A 126 2.28 14.81 10.27
CA GLY A 126 0.98 15.38 9.91
C GLY A 126 0.03 15.36 11.09
N LYS A 127 -0.58 16.51 11.43
CA LYS A 127 -1.54 16.62 12.56
C LYS A 127 -1.03 15.99 13.87
N ASN A 128 0.24 16.20 14.21
CA ASN A 128 0.93 15.63 15.38
C ASN A 128 1.07 14.09 15.38
N VAL A 129 0.99 13.45 14.22
CA VAL A 129 1.16 12.01 14.03
C VAL A 129 2.30 11.79 13.03
N LEU A 130 3.15 10.81 13.30
CA LEU A 130 4.19 10.39 12.35
C LEU A 130 3.58 9.40 11.35
N ILE A 131 3.87 9.58 10.07
CA ILE A 131 3.23 8.86 8.97
C ILE A 131 4.32 8.33 8.03
N ASP A 132 4.30 7.02 7.80
CA ASP A 132 5.00 6.39 6.69
C ASP A 132 4.10 6.41 5.46
N MET A 133 4.53 7.11 4.41
CA MET A 133 3.84 7.16 3.10
C MET A 133 4.74 6.59 2.00
N SER A 134 5.49 5.54 2.32
CA SER A 134 6.43 4.92 1.39
C SER A 134 5.74 4.27 0.18
N ILE A 135 4.49 3.77 0.31
CA ILE A 135 3.70 3.31 -0.85
C ILE A 135 3.51 4.45 -1.86
N HIS A 136 3.03 5.61 -1.39
CA HIS A 136 2.83 6.77 -2.25
C HIS A 136 4.14 7.19 -2.91
N THR A 137 5.22 7.27 -2.12
CA THR A 137 6.54 7.67 -2.60
C THR A 137 7.07 6.70 -3.66
N ALA A 138 6.87 5.39 -3.47
CA ALA A 138 7.26 4.36 -4.43
C ALA A 138 6.49 4.49 -5.75
N TYR A 139 5.17 4.70 -5.71
CA TYR A 139 4.36 4.96 -6.90
C TYR A 139 4.86 6.19 -7.67
N VAL A 140 5.08 7.32 -6.99
CA VAL A 140 5.60 8.55 -7.62
C VAL A 140 6.95 8.31 -8.29
N LYS A 141 7.87 7.63 -7.60
CA LYS A 141 9.18 7.26 -8.16
C LYS A 141 9.04 6.36 -9.39
N ALA A 142 8.18 5.34 -9.33
CA ALA A 142 7.93 4.41 -10.44
C ALA A 142 7.39 5.13 -11.67
N ILE A 143 6.38 6.00 -11.49
CA ILE A 143 5.78 6.80 -12.56
C ILE A 143 6.82 7.72 -13.19
N ARG A 144 7.59 8.46 -12.38
CA ARG A 144 8.64 9.36 -12.87
C ARG A 144 9.75 8.63 -13.62
N ALA A 145 10.10 7.40 -13.20
CA ALA A 145 11.13 6.58 -13.86
C ALA A 145 10.63 5.90 -15.15
N ALA A 146 9.31 5.76 -15.35
CA ALA A 146 8.75 5.05 -16.50
C ALA A 146 9.18 5.69 -17.84
N GLN A 147 9.61 4.83 -18.77
CA GLN A 147 10.14 5.25 -20.09
C GLN A 147 9.21 4.96 -21.26
N HIS A 148 8.43 3.87 -21.20
CA HIS A 148 7.67 3.37 -22.35
C HIS A 148 6.17 3.31 -22.09
N PHE A 149 5.75 2.72 -20.97
CA PHE A 149 4.34 2.69 -20.61
C PHE A 149 4.15 2.50 -19.12
N ILE A 150 2.93 2.75 -18.66
CA ILE A 150 2.45 2.42 -17.32
C ILE A 150 1.20 1.54 -17.47
N TYR A 151 1.10 0.50 -16.67
CA TYR A 151 -0.08 -0.34 -16.56
C TYR A 151 -0.51 -0.39 -15.09
N ILE A 152 -1.75 -0.03 -14.80
CA ILE A 152 -2.32 0.01 -13.46
C ILE A 152 -3.62 -0.79 -13.47
N GLU A 153 -3.71 -1.79 -12.61
CA GLU A 153 -4.98 -2.38 -12.17
C GLU A 153 -5.21 -1.95 -10.73
N ASN A 154 -6.34 -1.30 -10.44
CA ASN A 154 -6.64 -0.86 -9.08
C ASN A 154 -8.15 -0.80 -8.85
N GLN A 155 -8.59 -1.00 -7.61
CA GLN A 155 -10.01 -0.91 -7.24
C GLN A 155 -10.52 0.54 -7.33
N TYR A 156 -9.65 1.51 -7.07
CA TYR A 156 -9.96 2.94 -7.11
C TYR A 156 -8.89 3.71 -7.88
N PHE A 157 -9.33 4.73 -8.61
CA PHE A 157 -8.44 5.70 -9.24
C PHE A 157 -8.90 7.13 -8.96
N ILE A 158 -8.54 7.66 -7.79
CA ILE A 158 -8.96 8.97 -7.29
C ILE A 158 -7.76 9.66 -6.65
N GLY A 159 -7.54 10.93 -6.97
CA GLY A 159 -6.47 11.70 -6.36
C GLY A 159 -6.24 13.06 -7.01
N SER A 160 -5.25 13.77 -6.50
CA SER A 160 -4.82 15.08 -6.97
C SER A 160 -5.94 16.14 -6.91
N SER A 161 -6.79 16.08 -5.88
CA SER A 161 -7.97 16.97 -5.77
C SER A 161 -7.63 18.45 -5.77
N TYR A 162 -6.44 18.82 -5.29
CA TYR A 162 -5.94 20.19 -5.36
C TYR A 162 -5.94 20.79 -6.77
N ASN A 163 -5.98 19.95 -7.82
CA ASN A 163 -6.02 20.37 -9.22
C ASN A 163 -7.36 20.09 -9.92
N TRP A 164 -8.41 19.65 -9.22
CA TRP A 164 -9.74 19.48 -9.81
C TRP A 164 -10.40 20.83 -10.10
N ILE A 165 -11.36 20.86 -11.04
CA ILE A 165 -12.07 22.09 -11.41
C ILE A 165 -12.86 22.66 -10.22
N SER A 166 -13.49 21.79 -9.44
CA SER A 166 -14.20 22.09 -8.19
C SER A 166 -13.78 21.13 -7.08
N ASN A 167 -14.21 21.38 -5.83
CA ASN A 167 -13.98 20.47 -4.70
C ASN A 167 -12.49 20.22 -4.39
N LYS A 168 -11.65 21.25 -4.50
CA LYS A 168 -10.19 21.13 -4.30
C LYS A 168 -9.78 20.78 -2.87
N ASP A 169 -10.66 21.07 -1.92
CA ASP A 169 -10.46 20.97 -0.47
C ASP A 169 -10.89 19.63 0.15
N VAL A 170 -11.38 18.68 -0.66
CA VAL A 170 -11.85 17.36 -0.16
C VAL A 170 -10.72 16.47 0.39
N GLY A 171 -9.46 16.84 0.18
CA GLY A 171 -8.30 16.20 0.81
C GLY A 171 -7.79 14.93 0.11
N ALA A 172 -8.21 14.64 -1.12
CA ALA A 172 -7.66 13.55 -1.93
C ALA A 172 -6.32 13.97 -2.57
N ASN A 173 -5.34 14.28 -1.73
CA ASN A 173 -4.11 14.97 -2.11
C ASN A 173 -2.99 14.05 -2.63
N ASN A 174 -3.27 12.77 -2.91
CA ASN A 174 -2.25 11.91 -3.50
C ASN A 174 -1.87 12.39 -4.91
N LEU A 175 -0.62 12.16 -5.32
CA LEU A 175 -0.05 12.72 -6.54
C LEU A 175 -0.24 11.80 -7.75
N ILE A 176 -0.84 10.62 -7.58
CA ILE A 176 -0.76 9.54 -8.56
C ILE A 176 -1.40 9.93 -9.91
N PRO A 177 -2.64 10.47 -9.97
CA PRO A 177 -3.21 10.93 -11.23
C PRO A 177 -2.39 12.06 -11.89
N MET A 178 -1.96 13.04 -11.10
CA MET A 178 -1.19 14.18 -11.63
C MET A 178 0.18 13.77 -12.17
N GLU A 179 0.91 12.88 -11.50
CA GLU A 179 2.21 12.40 -11.97
C GLU A 179 2.09 11.63 -13.30
N ILE A 180 1.01 10.86 -13.48
CA ILE A 180 0.74 10.18 -14.76
C ILE A 180 0.45 11.21 -15.86
N ALA A 181 -0.42 12.19 -15.58
CA ALA A 181 -0.75 13.25 -16.54
C ALA A 181 0.50 14.06 -16.94
N LEU A 182 1.33 14.45 -15.98
CA LEU A 182 2.59 15.15 -16.23
C LEU A 182 3.60 14.30 -17.01
N LYS A 183 3.71 13.00 -16.70
CA LYS A 183 4.57 12.07 -17.44
C LYS A 183 4.14 12.00 -18.92
N ILE A 184 2.84 11.84 -19.19
CA ILE A 184 2.30 11.80 -20.55
C ILE A 184 2.57 13.14 -21.26
N ALA A 185 2.25 14.26 -20.62
CA ALA A 185 2.48 15.59 -21.19
C ALA A 185 3.96 15.83 -21.54
N ASN A 186 4.89 15.37 -20.68
CA ASN A 186 6.32 15.46 -20.95
C ASN A 186 6.77 14.59 -22.12
N LYS A 187 6.26 13.35 -22.23
CA LYS A 187 6.56 12.46 -23.35
C LYS A 187 5.99 12.99 -24.68
N ILE A 188 4.79 13.59 -24.66
CA ILE A 188 4.22 14.30 -25.82
C ILE A 188 5.12 15.46 -26.25
N ARG A 189 5.55 16.33 -25.32
CA ARG A 189 6.45 17.46 -25.64
C ARG A 189 7.80 17.00 -26.21
N ALA A 190 8.30 15.86 -25.74
CA ALA A 190 9.54 15.26 -26.23
C ALA A 190 9.35 14.48 -27.55
N ASN A 191 8.13 14.37 -28.08
CA ASN A 191 7.78 13.53 -29.23
C ASN A 191 8.19 12.05 -29.04
N GLU A 192 8.06 11.54 -27.82
CA GLU A 192 8.38 10.17 -27.45
C GLU A 192 7.10 9.35 -27.25
N ARG A 193 7.08 8.14 -27.81
CA ARG A 193 5.94 7.23 -27.64
C ARG A 193 5.82 6.80 -26.18
N PHE A 194 4.66 7.06 -25.58
CA PHE A 194 4.34 6.63 -24.22
C PHE A 194 2.85 6.32 -24.08
N ALA A 195 2.49 5.32 -23.29
CA ALA A 195 1.09 4.96 -23.03
C ALA A 195 0.84 4.71 -21.54
N ALA A 196 -0.35 5.07 -21.05
CA ALA A 196 -0.83 4.68 -19.73
C ALA A 196 -2.14 3.91 -19.88
N TYR A 197 -2.17 2.70 -19.33
CA TYR A 197 -3.34 1.83 -19.31
C TYR A 197 -3.81 1.72 -17.86
N ILE A 198 -5.05 2.13 -17.59
CA ILE A 198 -5.64 2.14 -16.26
C ILE A 198 -6.90 1.29 -16.31
N VAL A 199 -6.88 0.17 -15.60
CA VAL A 199 -7.97 -0.77 -15.45
C VAL A 199 -8.55 -0.60 -14.05
N ILE A 200 -9.85 -0.32 -14.01
CA ILE A 200 -10.64 -0.10 -12.79
C ILE A 200 -11.96 -0.86 -12.94
N PRO A 201 -12.60 -1.29 -11.83
CA PRO A 201 -13.89 -1.95 -11.92
C PRO A 201 -14.94 -1.01 -12.52
N MET A 202 -15.98 -1.60 -13.13
CA MET A 202 -17.07 -0.83 -13.74
C MET A 202 -17.76 0.10 -12.73
N TRP A 203 -17.88 -0.36 -11.49
CA TRP A 203 -18.21 0.43 -10.30
C TRP A 203 -17.59 -0.21 -9.06
N PRO A 204 -17.38 0.55 -7.97
CA PRO A 204 -16.97 0.00 -6.68
C PRO A 204 -17.96 -1.04 -6.15
N GLU A 205 -17.47 -2.08 -5.48
CA GLU A 205 -18.29 -3.12 -4.85
C GLU A 205 -19.45 -2.52 -4.03
N GLY A 206 -20.66 -3.06 -4.24
CA GLY A 206 -21.89 -2.62 -3.58
C GLY A 206 -23.00 -2.23 -4.56
N VAL A 207 -24.09 -1.69 -4.03
CA VAL A 207 -25.25 -1.27 -4.85
C VAL A 207 -24.85 -0.07 -5.71
N PRO A 208 -24.90 -0.16 -7.06
CA PRO A 208 -24.42 0.91 -7.94
C PRO A 208 -25.14 2.24 -7.75
N THR A 209 -26.43 2.20 -7.43
CA THR A 209 -27.27 3.37 -7.14
C THR A 209 -27.14 3.86 -5.70
N GLY A 210 -26.36 3.17 -4.86
CA GLY A 210 -26.11 3.55 -3.48
C GLY A 210 -25.31 4.85 -3.37
N SER A 211 -25.56 5.62 -2.31
CA SER A 211 -24.95 6.93 -2.11
C SER A 211 -23.42 6.88 -2.03
N ALA A 212 -22.85 5.85 -1.40
CA ALA A 212 -21.41 5.64 -1.32
C ALA A 212 -20.80 5.38 -2.70
N THR A 213 -21.36 4.43 -3.46
CA THR A 213 -20.89 4.07 -4.80
C THR A 213 -20.98 5.27 -5.76
N GLN A 214 -22.10 5.98 -5.75
CA GLN A 214 -22.29 7.19 -6.55
C GLN A 214 -21.28 8.28 -6.16
N ARG A 215 -20.96 8.43 -4.86
CA ARG A 215 -19.95 9.40 -4.42
C ARG A 215 -18.55 9.05 -4.90
N ILE A 216 -18.18 7.77 -4.88
CA ILE A 216 -16.88 7.32 -5.38
C ILE A 216 -16.78 7.52 -6.90
N LEU A 217 -17.82 7.14 -7.65
CA LEU A 217 -17.90 7.38 -9.10
C LEU A 217 -17.80 8.87 -9.43
N PHE A 218 -18.47 9.73 -8.66
CA PHE A 218 -18.36 11.18 -8.79
C PHE A 218 -16.91 11.68 -8.68
N TRP A 219 -16.15 11.19 -7.69
CA TRP A 219 -14.74 11.56 -7.52
C TRP A 219 -13.82 10.98 -8.59
N GLN A 220 -14.12 9.79 -9.08
CA GLN A 220 -13.35 9.15 -10.15
C GLN A 220 -13.51 9.88 -11.49
N VAL A 221 -14.72 10.37 -11.80
CA VAL A 221 -14.98 11.18 -13.00
C VAL A 221 -14.51 12.63 -12.82
N GLY A 222 -14.72 13.22 -11.64
CA GLY A 222 -14.30 14.60 -11.31
C GLY A 222 -12.79 14.79 -11.20
N SER A 223 -12.01 13.72 -11.32
CA SER A 223 -10.55 13.76 -11.43
C SER A 223 -10.04 14.17 -12.82
N ASN A 224 -10.93 14.37 -13.79
CA ASN A 224 -10.62 14.84 -15.15
C ASN A 224 -10.81 16.35 -15.32
#